data_AF-A0A7W8ZKA1-F1
#
_entry.id   AF-A0A7W8ZKA1-F1
#
_cell.length_a   1.000
_cell.length_b   1.000
_cell.length_c   1.000
_cell.angle_alpha   90.00
_cell.angle_beta   90.00
_cell.angle_gamma   90.00
#
_symmetry.space_group_name_H-M   'P 1'
#
loop_
_entity.id
_entity.type
_entity.pdbx_description
1 polymer ?
#
loop_
_entity_poly.entity_id
_entity_poly.type
_entity_poly.pdbx_seq_one_letter_code
_entity_poly.pdbx_strand_id
1 'polypeptide(L)'
;MQTRAIDYSDVVELLQHKIITYIRLNPSLNKHVQYKKRFVDNTLEAITFNFHEFSDPYRAAHIDPDFEDYCIKFIDKIVKPVLVDFIKEVKYGGYGFYVLIRYKGEKFEKRFTILNKTEDE
;
A
#
# COMPACT_ATOMS: atom_id res chain seq x y z
N MET A 1 -24.25 -20.82 -16.37
CA MET A 1 -23.13 -20.41 -15.49
C MET A 1 -23.34 -18.95 -15.15
N GLN A 2 -23.70 -18.62 -13.91
CA GLN A 2 -23.78 -17.22 -13.48
C GLN A 2 -22.35 -16.73 -13.22
N THR A 3 -21.87 -15.83 -14.07
CA THR A 3 -20.67 -15.06 -13.81
C THR A 3 -20.96 -14.24 -12.56
N ARG A 4 -20.45 -14.66 -11.39
CA ARG A 4 -20.50 -13.84 -10.19
C ARG A 4 -19.83 -12.52 -10.55
N ALA A 5 -20.61 -11.44 -10.61
CA ALA A 5 -20.04 -10.11 -10.62
C ALA A 5 -19.13 -10.04 -9.39
N ILE A 6 -17.83 -9.85 -9.62
CA ILE A 6 -16.87 -9.64 -8.53
C ILE A 6 -17.39 -8.40 -7.81
N ASP A 7 -17.81 -8.55 -6.56
CA ASP A 7 -18.23 -7.41 -5.76
C ASP A 7 -17.00 -6.54 -5.52
N TYR A 8 -17.14 -5.22 -5.61
CA TYR A 8 -16.01 -4.30 -5.40
C TYR A 8 -15.39 -4.47 -4.01
N SER A 9 -16.18 -4.95 -3.04
CA SER A 9 -15.68 -5.35 -1.71
C SER A 9 -14.61 -6.43 -1.78
N ASP A 10 -14.77 -7.43 -2.66
CA ASP A 10 -13.86 -8.57 -2.77
C ASP A 10 -12.47 -8.11 -3.27
N VAL A 11 -12.45 -7.12 -4.17
CA VAL A 11 -11.22 -6.53 -4.72
C VAL A 11 -10.47 -5.72 -3.66
N VAL A 12 -11.20 -4.95 -2.84
CA VAL A 12 -10.63 -4.16 -1.73
C VAL A 12 -10.04 -5.08 -0.65
N GLU A 13 -10.76 -6.14 -0.27
CA GLU A 13 -10.28 -7.12 0.71
C GLU A 13 -9.07 -7.90 0.21
N LEU A 14 -9.08 -8.30 -1.06
CA LEU A 14 -7.94 -8.98 -1.68
C LEU A 14 -6.69 -8.09 -1.68
N LEU A 15 -6.84 -6.81 -2.04
CA LEU A 15 -5.74 -5.85 -2.03
C LEU A 15 -5.20 -5.61 -0.62
N GLN A 16 -6.10 -5.43 0.37
CA GLN A 16 -5.75 -5.32 1.79
C GLN A 16 -4.91 -6.53 2.24
N HIS A 17 -5.38 -7.74 1.93
CA HIS A 17 -4.69 -8.98 2.29
C HIS A 17 -3.30 -9.08 1.64
N LYS A 18 -3.16 -8.68 0.37
CA LYS A 18 -1.87 -8.70 -0.34
C LYS A 18 -0.87 -7.72 0.25
N ILE A 19 -1.29 -6.48 0.54
CA ILE A 19 -0.40 -5.48 1.14
C ILE A 19 0.08 -5.96 2.52
N ILE A 20 -0.84 -6.45 3.37
CA ILE A 20 -0.48 -7.02 4.69
C ILE A 20 0.49 -8.18 4.53
N THR A 21 0.24 -9.08 3.58
CA THR A 21 1.10 -10.25 3.33
C THR A 21 2.49 -9.83 2.89
N TYR A 22 2.59 -8.87 1.95
CA TYR A 22 3.86 -8.34 1.50
C TYR A 22 4.67 -7.73 2.65
N ILE A 23 4.04 -6.94 3.52
CA ILE A 23 4.70 -6.35 4.69
C ILE A 23 5.19 -7.43 5.65
N ARG A 24 4.40 -8.48 5.88
CA ARG A 24 4.79 -9.62 6.73
C ARG A 24 5.99 -10.37 6.17
N LEU A 25 6.02 -10.55 4.85
CA LEU A 25 7.09 -11.25 4.15
C LEU A 25 8.35 -10.41 3.97
N ASN A 26 8.26 -9.08 4.09
CA ASN A 26 9.41 -8.18 4.06
C ASN A 26 10.07 -8.10 5.45
N PRO A 27 11.21 -8.77 5.70
CA PRO A 27 11.79 -8.85 7.04
C PRO A 27 12.28 -7.49 7.55
N SER A 28 12.63 -6.58 6.64
CA SER A 28 13.09 -5.23 6.99
C SER A 28 11.97 -4.37 7.56
N LEU A 29 10.71 -4.59 7.16
CA LEU A 29 9.56 -3.88 7.70
C LEU A 29 8.87 -4.65 8.83
N ASN A 30 8.71 -5.96 8.67
CA ASN A 30 7.90 -6.81 9.56
C ASN A 30 8.31 -6.71 11.04
N LYS A 31 9.61 -6.68 11.32
CA LYS A 31 10.14 -6.58 12.69
C LYS A 31 9.89 -5.22 13.35
N HIS A 32 9.64 -4.19 12.55
CA HIS A 32 9.45 -2.82 13.03
C HIS A 32 7.99 -2.40 13.06
N VAL A 33 7.06 -3.16 12.50
CA VAL A 33 5.62 -2.86 12.57
C VAL A 33 4.98 -3.62 13.75
N GLN A 34 4.40 -2.93 14.71
CA GLN A 34 3.79 -3.53 15.89
C GLN A 34 2.49 -4.25 15.54
N TYR A 35 1.48 -3.52 15.04
CA TYR A 35 0.17 -4.10 14.69
C TYR A 35 -0.12 -3.99 13.19
N LYS A 36 0.14 -5.08 12.45
CA LYS A 36 0.01 -5.12 10.98
C LYS A 36 -1.40 -4.78 10.49
N LYS A 37 -2.44 -5.19 11.23
CA LYS A 37 -3.84 -4.88 10.90
C LYS A 37 -4.20 -3.41 11.10
N ARG A 38 -3.44 -2.66 11.91
CA ARG A 38 -3.63 -1.21 12.13
C ARG A 38 -2.70 -0.37 11.26
N PHE A 39 -1.66 -1.00 10.70
CA PHE A 39 -0.65 -0.35 9.88
C PHE A 39 -1.18 0.03 8.51
N VAL A 40 -2.06 -0.78 7.93
CA VAL A 40 -2.70 -0.51 6.64
C VAL A 40 -4.20 -0.68 6.73
N ASP A 41 -4.92 0.25 6.13
CA ASP A 41 -6.36 0.21 5.93
C ASP A 41 -6.64 0.54 4.46
N ASN A 42 -7.35 -0.34 3.76
CA ASN A 42 -7.67 -0.17 2.35
C ASN A 42 -9.18 -0.07 2.22
N THR A 43 -9.64 1.07 1.71
CA THR A 43 -11.05 1.34 1.43
C THR A 43 -11.26 1.56 -0.07
N LEU A 44 -12.50 1.83 -0.49
CA LEU A 44 -12.78 2.19 -1.89
C LEU A 44 -12.12 3.53 -2.27
N GLU A 45 -11.94 4.42 -1.31
CA GLU A 45 -11.42 5.76 -1.52
C GLU A 45 -9.89 5.82 -1.51
N ALA A 46 -9.23 5.09 -0.60
CA ALA A 46 -7.79 5.22 -0.40
C ALA A 46 -7.15 3.98 0.27
N ILE A 47 -5.85 3.82 0.02
CA ILE A 47 -4.97 2.98 0.83
C ILE A 47 -4.31 3.88 1.88
N THR A 48 -4.66 3.70 3.14
CA THR A 48 -4.13 4.47 4.26
C THR A 48 -3.07 3.66 5.03
N PHE A 49 -1.90 4.26 5.25
CA PHE A 49 -0.87 3.71 6.13
C PHE A 49 -0.71 4.54 7.40
N ASN A 50 -0.62 3.87 8.55
CA ASN A 50 -0.42 4.52 9.85
C ASN A 50 1.01 4.26 10.36
N PHE A 51 1.89 5.26 10.23
CA PHE A 51 3.29 5.12 10.63
C PHE A 51 3.50 5.19 12.15
N HIS A 52 2.45 5.48 12.93
CA HIS A 52 2.47 5.25 14.39
C HIS A 52 2.59 3.77 14.78
N GLU A 53 2.41 2.86 13.84
CA GLU A 53 2.60 1.43 14.11
C GLU A 53 4.05 0.97 13.92
N PHE A 54 4.95 1.82 13.41
CA PHE A 54 6.39 1.52 13.43
C PHE A 54 6.96 1.58 14.86
N SER A 55 8.04 0.88 15.17
CA SER A 55 8.70 0.98 16.48
C SER A 55 9.37 2.35 16.65
N ASP A 56 9.41 2.91 17.87
CA ASP A 56 10.08 4.18 18.15
C ASP A 56 11.50 4.30 17.57
N PRO A 57 12.40 3.32 17.75
CA PRO A 57 13.76 3.42 17.21
C PRO A 57 13.79 3.51 15.68
N TYR A 58 12.83 2.86 15.01
CA TYR A 58 12.75 2.87 13.55
C TYR A 58 12.28 4.22 13.03
N ARG A 59 11.27 4.80 13.70
CA ARG A 59 10.77 6.13 13.36
C ARG A 59 11.84 7.20 13.51
N ALA A 60 12.52 7.21 14.65
CA ALA A 60 13.58 8.17 14.93
C ALA A 60 14.73 8.08 13.91
N ALA A 61 15.06 6.87 13.45
CA ALA A 61 16.16 6.65 12.52
C ALA A 61 15.82 6.91 11.05
N HIS A 62 14.57 6.67 10.63
CA HIS A 62 14.21 6.62 9.21
C HIS A 62 13.09 7.56 8.78
N ILE A 63 12.16 7.90 9.68
CA ILE A 63 10.95 8.67 9.35
C ILE A 63 11.08 10.11 9.85
N ASP A 64 11.46 10.29 11.12
CA ASP A 64 11.61 11.60 11.74
C ASP A 64 12.62 12.54 11.06
N PRO A 65 13.75 12.07 10.51
CA PRO A 65 14.71 12.97 9.86
C PRO A 65 14.15 13.67 8.62
N ASP A 66 13.31 12.97 7.84
CA ASP A 66 12.66 13.49 6.64
C ASP A 66 11.42 12.63 6.32
N PHE A 67 10.28 13.05 6.87
CA PHE A 67 9.02 12.32 6.73
C PHE A 67 8.57 12.23 5.28
N GLU A 68 8.72 13.31 4.52
CA GLU A 68 8.23 13.42 3.14
C GLU A 68 9.04 12.51 2.20
N ASP A 69 10.37 12.60 2.25
CA ASP A 69 11.26 11.75 1.44
C ASP A 69 11.07 10.26 1.79
N TYR A 70 10.92 9.94 3.08
CA TYR A 70 10.63 8.58 3.50
C TYR A 70 9.28 8.09 2.93
N CYS A 71 8.23 8.92 2.94
CA CYS A 71 6.93 8.58 2.35
C CYS A 71 7.03 8.31 0.85
N ILE A 72 7.76 9.15 0.12
CA ILE A 72 7.99 8.97 -1.33
C ILE A 72 8.69 7.63 -1.59
N LYS A 73 9.79 7.35 -0.86
CA LYS A 73 10.55 6.10 -0.97
C LYS A 73 9.71 4.89 -0.59
N PHE A 74 8.91 4.98 0.46
CA PHE A 74 8.01 3.92 0.90
C PHE A 74 6.99 3.59 -0.20
N ILE A 75 6.33 4.60 -0.76
CA ILE A 75 5.36 4.38 -1.84
C ILE A 75 6.04 3.77 -3.07
N ASP A 76 7.18 4.32 -3.49
CA ASP A 76 7.81 3.91 -4.73
C ASP A 76 8.47 2.52 -4.65
N LYS A 77 9.04 2.15 -3.49
CA LYS A 77 9.80 0.90 -3.32
C LYS A 77 8.99 -0.23 -2.69
N ILE A 78 7.94 0.06 -1.93
CA ILE A 78 7.17 -0.93 -1.18
C ILE A 78 5.76 -1.04 -1.75
N VAL A 79 5.03 0.07 -1.85
CA VAL A 79 3.61 0.04 -2.22
C VAL A 79 3.43 -0.22 -3.71
N LYS A 80 4.08 0.56 -4.59
CA LYS A 80 3.91 0.46 -6.04
C LYS A 80 4.14 -0.95 -6.61
N PRO A 81 5.20 -1.70 -6.23
CA PRO A 81 5.39 -3.06 -6.72
C PRO A 81 4.18 -3.97 -6.45
N VAL A 82 3.65 -3.94 -5.22
CA VAL A 82 2.47 -4.73 -4.83
C VAL A 82 1.24 -4.35 -5.67
N LEU A 83 1.07 -3.06 -5.96
CA LEU A 83 -0.06 -2.59 -6.77
C LEU A 83 0.08 -2.95 -8.24
N VAL A 84 1.30 -2.95 -8.79
CA VAL A 84 1.57 -3.41 -10.16
C VAL A 84 1.22 -4.89 -10.29
N ASP A 85 1.70 -5.73 -9.37
CA ASP A 85 1.42 -7.16 -9.38
C ASP A 85 -0.07 -7.43 -9.21
N PHE A 86 -0.74 -6.69 -8.32
CA PHE A 86 -2.19 -6.79 -8.14
C PHE A 86 -2.97 -6.47 -9.41
N ILE A 87 -2.65 -5.36 -10.08
CA ILE A 87 -3.34 -4.94 -11.31
C ILE A 87 -3.17 -5.98 -12.43
N LYS A 88 -1.98 -6.57 -12.55
CA LYS A 88 -1.71 -7.67 -13.48
C LYS A 88 -2.56 -8.90 -13.15
N GLU A 89 -2.67 -9.26 -11.87
CA GLU A 89 -3.41 -10.44 -11.41
C GLU A 89 -4.91 -10.32 -11.65
N VAL A 90 -5.50 -9.15 -11.35
CA VAL A 90 -6.94 -8.91 -11.58
C VAL A 90 -7.27 -8.54 -13.03
N LYS A 91 -6.25 -8.42 -13.89
CA LYS A 91 -6.37 -8.12 -15.33
C LYS A 91 -7.12 -6.82 -15.65
N TYR A 92 -7.00 -5.80 -14.80
CA TYR A 92 -7.48 -4.46 -15.16
C TYR A 92 -6.50 -3.78 -16.11
N GLY A 93 -6.99 -3.00 -17.09
CA GLY A 93 -6.13 -2.26 -18.03
C GLY A 93 -5.35 -1.11 -17.37
N GLY A 94 -5.84 -0.60 -16.25
CA GLY A 94 -5.16 0.39 -15.43
C GLY A 94 -6.07 0.89 -14.31
N TYR A 95 -5.47 1.44 -13.26
CA TYR A 95 -6.21 1.95 -12.11
C TYR A 95 -5.50 3.15 -11.47
N GLY A 96 -6.28 4.12 -11.01
CA GLY A 96 -5.81 5.26 -10.24
C GLY A 96 -5.82 4.92 -8.75
N PHE A 97 -4.65 4.94 -8.11
CA PHE A 97 -4.51 4.72 -6.68
C PHE A 97 -4.36 6.04 -5.94
N TYR A 98 -5.00 6.13 -4.79
CA TYR A 98 -4.81 7.19 -3.82
C TYR A 98 -4.22 6.60 -2.54
N VAL A 99 -3.03 7.07 -2.17
CA VAL A 99 -2.32 6.62 -0.96
C VAL A 99 -2.23 7.78 0.02
N LEU A 100 -2.63 7.51 1.26
CA LEU A 100 -2.54 8.42 2.40
C LEU A 100 -1.60 7.82 3.45
N ILE A 101 -0.66 8.59 3.97
CA ILE A 101 0.22 8.20 5.07
C ILE A 101 0.02 9.16 6.23
N ARG A 102 -0.18 8.64 7.45
CA ARG A 102 -0.40 9.44 8.66
C ARG A 102 0.74 9.25 9.66
N TYR A 103 1.26 10.36 10.18
CA TYR A 103 2.30 10.33 11.21
C TYR A 103 2.35 11.63 12.03
N LYS A 104 2.32 11.55 13.37
CA LYS A 104 2.43 12.70 14.31
C LYS A 104 1.48 13.87 14.02
N GLY A 105 0.30 13.59 13.48
CA GLY A 105 -0.68 14.61 13.07
C GLY A 105 -0.44 15.17 11.66
N GLU A 106 0.71 14.88 11.05
CA GLU A 106 0.99 15.13 9.65
C GLU A 106 0.37 14.07 8.75
N LYS A 107 0.15 14.47 7.50
CA LYS A 107 -0.38 13.62 6.44
C LYS A 107 0.42 13.83 5.18
N PHE A 108 0.77 12.73 4.52
CA PHE A 108 1.33 12.72 3.18
C PHE A 108 0.36 12.04 2.23
N GLU A 109 0.11 12.66 1.09
CA GLU A 109 -0.89 12.24 0.12
C GLU A 109 -0.27 12.10 -1.26
N LYS A 110 -0.51 10.98 -1.93
CA LYS A 110 -0.02 10.76 -3.30
C LYS A 110 -1.06 10.03 -4.13
N ARG A 111 -1.34 10.60 -5.31
CA ARG A 111 -2.17 9.97 -6.34
C ARG A 111 -1.28 9.55 -7.50
N PHE A 112 -1.50 8.36 -8.02
CA PHE A 112 -0.80 7.88 -9.21
C PHE A 112 -1.61 6.81 -9.92
N THR A 113 -1.36 6.67 -11.22
CA THR A 113 -2.00 5.64 -12.04
C THR A 113 -0.99 4.54 -12.34
N ILE A 114 -1.43 3.30 -12.25
CA ILE A 114 -0.71 2.14 -12.76
C ILE A 114 -1.48 1.64 -13.98
N LEU A 115 -0.77 1.51 -15.10
CA LEU A 115 -1.31 0.92 -16.32
C LEU A 115 -0.82 -0.52 -16.40
N ASN A 116 -1.73 -1.44 -16.70
CA ASN A 116 -1.37 -2.78 -17.11
C ASN A 116 -0.98 -2.70 -18.59
N LYS A 117 0.26 -2.32 -18.85
CA LYS A 117 0.81 -2.44 -20.19
C LYS A 117 0.86 -3.94 -20.48
N THR A 118 -0.06 -4.42 -21.31
CA THR A 118 0.18 -5.63 -22.08
C THR A 118 1.49 -5.41 -22.83
N GLU A 119 2.47 -6.28 -22.61
CA GLU A 119 3.63 -6.39 -23.49
C GLU A 119 3.12 -6.91 -24.83
N ASP A 120 2.45 -6.07 -25.59
CA ASP A 120 2.02 -6.29 -26.97
C ASP A 120 1.98 -4.91 -27.63
N GLU A 121 3.17 -4.42 -27.99
CA GLU A 121 3.54 -3.72 -29.24
C GLU A 121 5.06 -3.45 -29.29
#